data_AF-A0A7X4KRL9-F1
#
_entry.id   AF-A0A7X4KRL9-F1
#
_cell.length_a   1.000
_cell.length_b   1.000
_cell.length_c   1.000
_cell.angle_alpha   90.00
_cell.angle_beta   90.00
_cell.angle_gamma   90.00
#
_symmetry.space_group_name_H-M   'P 1'
#
loop_
_entity.id
_entity.type
_entity.pdbx_description
1 polymer ?
#
loop_
_entity_poly.entity_id
_entity_poly.type
_entity_poly.pdbx_seq_one_letter_code
_entity_poly.pdbx_strand_id
1 'polypeptide(L)'
;RDLCVGEYFTLEGHPEISSHAAEERDFTVTALQVTAQNNLPKALAARVERLFARNRWMRKDADGAHDAQLRQELAGHVAEGSSRMHIQFTAVRRGVPIVPAYDPRTDLPQPQMQSAIVVGPEGEEVHCDEMGRVKIRFPGTRAQD
;
A
#
# COMPACT_ATOMS: atom_id res chain seq x y z
N ARG A 1 -2.00 -21.36 -9.57
CA ARG A 1 -0.70 -20.90 -9.02
C ARG A 1 -0.56 -19.40 -9.31
N ASP A 2 -1.69 -18.71 -9.25
CA ASP A 2 -1.96 -17.51 -10.05
C ASP A 2 -2.58 -16.41 -9.18
N LEU A 3 -2.42 -16.50 -7.86
CA LEU A 3 -2.94 -15.48 -6.96
C LEU A 3 -2.00 -14.27 -7.05
N CYS A 4 -2.47 -13.17 -7.62
CA CYS A 4 -1.71 -11.93 -7.76
C CYS A 4 -2.32 -10.80 -6.93
N VAL A 5 -1.49 -9.88 -6.45
CA VAL A 5 -1.96 -8.64 -5.82
C VAL A 5 -2.72 -7.81 -6.85
N GLY A 6 -3.89 -7.29 -6.47
CA GLY A 6 -4.78 -6.52 -7.34
C GLY A 6 -5.78 -7.38 -8.12
N GLU A 7 -5.63 -8.70 -8.13
CA GLU A 7 -6.64 -9.61 -8.67
C GLU A 7 -7.64 -10.02 -7.58
N TYR A 8 -8.81 -10.51 -8.03
CA TYR A 8 -9.85 -11.01 -7.14
C TYR A 8 -10.10 -12.50 -7.35
N PHE A 9 -10.61 -13.14 -6.30
CA PHE A 9 -11.04 -14.54 -6.35
C PHE A 9 -12.33 -14.72 -5.56
N THR A 10 -13.10 -15.75 -5.90
CA THR A 10 -14.26 -16.18 -5.11
C THR A 10 -13.82 -17.23 -4.10
N LEU A 11 -14.14 -17.02 -2.82
CA LEU A 11 -13.83 -17.99 -1.77
C LEU A 11 -14.93 -19.03 -1.65
N GLU A 12 -14.55 -20.30 -1.80
CA GLU A 12 -15.45 -21.45 -1.68
C GLU A 12 -14.99 -22.40 -0.56
N GLY A 13 -15.94 -23.13 0.04
CA GLY A 13 -15.64 -24.17 1.04
C GLY A 13 -15.36 -23.66 2.46
N HIS A 14 -15.48 -22.34 2.70
CA HIS A 14 -15.34 -21.77 4.03
C HIS A 14 -16.68 -21.84 4.80
N PRO A 15 -16.72 -22.38 6.04
CA PRO A 15 -17.98 -22.69 6.73
C PRO A 15 -18.88 -21.45 6.97
N GLU A 16 -18.29 -20.31 7.31
CA GLU A 16 -19.02 -19.06 7.51
C GLU A 16 -19.32 -18.35 6.17
N ILE A 17 -18.26 -17.99 5.43
CA ILE A 17 -18.34 -17.19 4.20
C ILE A 17 -19.18 -17.86 3.10
N SER A 18 -19.28 -19.18 3.05
CA SER A 18 -20.12 -19.87 2.05
C SER A 18 -21.61 -19.53 2.17
N SER A 19 -22.07 -19.07 3.35
CA SER A 19 -23.45 -18.64 3.59
C SER A 19 -23.76 -17.22 3.12
N HIS A 20 -22.74 -16.43 2.78
CA HIS A 20 -22.88 -15.04 2.36
C HIS A 20 -23.40 -14.93 0.91
N ALA A 21 -23.92 -13.75 0.56
CA ALA A 21 -24.32 -13.43 -0.81
C ALA A 21 -23.15 -13.56 -1.79
N ALA A 22 -23.43 -13.83 -3.08
CA ALA A 22 -22.40 -14.08 -4.08
C ALA A 22 -21.36 -12.96 -4.17
N GLU A 23 -21.80 -11.69 -4.11
CA GLU A 23 -20.96 -10.49 -4.15
C GLU A 23 -20.06 -10.33 -2.90
N GLU A 24 -20.45 -10.92 -1.78
CA GLU A 24 -19.67 -10.89 -0.55
C GLU A 24 -18.61 -11.99 -0.53
N ARG A 25 -18.70 -13.01 -1.38
CA ARG A 25 -17.73 -14.11 -1.45
C ARG A 25 -16.51 -13.78 -2.32
N ASP A 26 -16.51 -12.64 -2.99
CA ASP A 26 -15.39 -12.16 -3.79
C ASP A 26 -14.43 -11.31 -2.96
N PHE A 27 -13.14 -11.61 -3.08
CA PHE A 27 -12.07 -10.93 -2.34
C PHE A 27 -10.97 -10.46 -3.30
N THR A 28 -10.55 -9.20 -3.15
CA THR A 28 -9.40 -8.61 -3.84
C THR A 28 -8.15 -8.75 -2.99
N VAL A 29 -7.08 -9.30 -3.55
CA VAL A 29 -5.79 -9.49 -2.87
C VAL A 29 -5.07 -8.15 -2.74
N THR A 30 -4.74 -7.77 -1.50
CA THR A 30 -4.02 -6.51 -1.19
C THR A 30 -2.55 -6.73 -0.87
N ALA A 31 -2.17 -7.91 -0.39
CA ALA A 31 -0.79 -8.27 -0.13
C ALA A 31 -0.57 -9.76 -0.39
N LEU A 32 0.60 -10.13 -0.90
CA LEU A 32 0.99 -11.51 -1.13
C LEU A 32 2.44 -11.71 -0.66
N GLN A 33 2.63 -12.69 0.20
CA GLN A 33 3.92 -13.15 0.63
C GLN A 33 4.10 -14.62 0.26
N VAL A 34 5.21 -14.91 -0.40
CA VAL A 34 5.59 -16.27 -0.76
C VAL A 34 6.92 -16.61 -0.11
N THR A 35 6.93 -17.70 0.67
CA THR A 35 8.14 -18.29 1.23
C THR A 35 8.35 -19.65 0.57
N ALA A 36 9.47 -19.86 -0.09
CA ALA A 36 9.77 -21.11 -0.78
C ALA A 36 11.20 -21.56 -0.50
N GLN A 37 11.39 -22.87 -0.39
CA GLN A 37 12.70 -23.50 -0.20
C GLN A 37 13.15 -24.17 -1.50
N ASN A 38 14.38 -23.88 -1.91
CA ASN A 38 15.02 -24.52 -3.06
C ASN A 38 15.77 -25.78 -2.61
N ASN A 39 15.80 -26.81 -3.47
CA ASN A 39 16.51 -28.08 -3.25
C ASN A 39 18.03 -27.96 -3.46
N LEU A 40 18.66 -26.90 -2.94
CA LEU A 40 20.10 -26.71 -3.08
C LEU A 40 20.87 -27.77 -2.25
N PRO A 41 22.00 -28.30 -2.76
CA PRO A 41 22.92 -29.08 -1.94
C PRO A 41 23.37 -28.29 -0.70
N LYS A 42 23.52 -28.96 0.46
CA LYS A 42 23.82 -28.32 1.76
C LYS A 42 24.98 -27.32 1.71
N ALA A 43 26.06 -27.66 0.99
CA ALA A 43 27.22 -26.79 0.84
C ALA A 43 26.89 -25.48 0.10
N LEU A 44 25.98 -25.53 -0.87
CA LEU A 44 25.55 -24.36 -1.64
C LEU A 44 24.53 -23.53 -0.84
N ALA A 45 23.59 -24.19 -0.15
CA ALA A 45 22.63 -23.52 0.74
C ALA A 45 23.35 -22.66 1.81
N ALA A 46 24.32 -23.24 2.53
CA ALA A 46 25.11 -22.53 3.54
C ALA A 46 25.96 -21.38 2.96
N ARG A 47 26.34 -21.45 1.68
CA ARG A 47 27.03 -20.34 1.01
C ARG A 47 26.06 -19.21 0.65
N VAL A 48 24.88 -19.55 0.17
CA VAL A 48 23.82 -18.59 -0.18
C VAL A 48 23.28 -17.87 1.07
N GLU A 49 23.05 -18.57 2.17
CA GLU A 49 22.63 -17.96 3.44
C GLU A 49 23.63 -16.92 3.95
N ARG A 50 24.93 -17.24 3.90
CA ARG A 50 25.99 -16.29 4.27
C ARG A 50 26.00 -15.05 3.38
N LEU A 51 25.70 -15.19 2.08
CA LEU A 51 25.60 -14.06 1.16
C LEU A 51 24.37 -13.20 1.48
N PHE A 52 23.22 -13.79 1.76
CA PHE A 52 22.00 -13.05 2.14
C PHE A 52 22.15 -12.29 3.45
N ALA A 53 22.79 -12.90 4.46
CA ALA A 53 23.10 -12.24 5.72
C ALA A 53 24.01 -11.02 5.51
N ARG A 54 25.04 -11.16 4.67
CA ARG A 54 25.99 -10.09 4.38
C ARG A 54 25.37 -8.94 3.57
N ASN A 55 24.48 -9.26 2.65
CA ASN A 55 23.79 -8.26 1.81
C ASN A 55 22.56 -7.64 2.47
N ARG A 56 22.23 -8.03 3.72
CA ARG A 56 21.03 -7.58 4.44
C ARG A 56 19.74 -7.79 3.64
N TRP A 57 19.72 -8.75 2.72
CA TRP A 57 18.55 -9.04 1.88
C TRP A 57 17.41 -9.67 2.69
N MET A 58 17.75 -10.28 3.82
CA MET A 58 16.80 -10.82 4.80
C MET A 58 16.47 -9.80 5.90
N ARG A 59 16.72 -8.50 5.69
CA ARG A 59 16.33 -7.49 6.68
C ARG A 59 14.80 -7.50 6.73
N LYS A 60 14.28 -7.88 7.90
CA LYS A 60 12.87 -7.79 8.25
C LYS A 60 12.49 -6.31 8.16
N ASP A 61 11.94 -5.88 7.03
CA ASP A 61 11.30 -4.59 6.97
C ASP A 61 10.10 -4.62 7.92
N ALA A 62 9.92 -3.50 8.62
CA ALA A 62 9.22 -3.37 9.90
C ALA A 62 7.70 -3.39 9.77
N ASP A 63 7.14 -4.36 9.06
CA ASP A 63 5.70 -4.56 8.98
C ASP A 63 5.25 -5.38 10.20
N GLY A 64 4.68 -4.69 11.20
CA GLY A 64 3.86 -5.22 12.29
C GLY A 64 4.42 -6.42 13.09
N ALA A 65 4.59 -6.25 14.41
CA ALA A 65 5.06 -7.31 15.31
C ALA A 65 4.32 -8.67 15.19
N HIS A 66 3.04 -8.65 14.78
CA HIS A 66 2.22 -9.85 14.57
C HIS A 66 2.55 -10.62 13.28
N ASP A 67 2.98 -9.92 12.22
CA ASP A 67 3.35 -10.52 10.94
C ASP A 67 4.75 -11.15 11.03
N ALA A 68 5.65 -10.51 11.78
CA ALA A 68 7.00 -11.02 12.02
C ALA A 68 7.03 -12.38 12.76
N GLN A 69 6.07 -12.63 13.66
CA GLN A 69 6.00 -13.86 14.46
C GLN A 69 5.40 -15.02 13.66
N LEU A 70 4.29 -14.77 12.94
CA LEU A 70 3.67 -15.76 12.04
C LEU A 70 4.66 -16.20 10.94
N ARG A 71 5.41 -15.25 10.36
CA ARG A 71 6.46 -15.53 9.37
C ARG A 71 7.60 -16.38 9.93
N GLN A 72 7.93 -16.24 11.21
CA GLN A 72 8.99 -17.01 11.85
C GLN A 72 8.56 -18.46 12.13
N GLU A 73 7.31 -18.66 12.56
CA GLU A 73 6.71 -20.00 12.72
C GLU A 73 6.58 -20.72 11.37
N LEU A 74 6.10 -20.03 10.34
CA LEU A 74 6.03 -20.55 8.97
C LEU A 74 7.39 -20.86 8.35
N ALA A 75 8.39 -20.01 8.58
CA ALA A 75 9.77 -20.30 8.16
C ALA A 75 10.31 -21.56 8.85
N GLY A 76 9.91 -21.81 10.10
CA GLY A 76 10.16 -23.07 10.82
C GLY A 76 9.53 -24.27 10.11
N HIS A 77 8.24 -24.19 9.75
CA HIS A 77 7.56 -25.29 9.03
C HIS A 77 8.15 -25.60 7.66
N VAL A 78 8.64 -24.58 6.95
CA VAL A 78 9.37 -24.74 5.68
C VAL A 78 10.74 -25.37 5.93
N ALA A 79 11.47 -24.92 6.96
CA ALA A 79 12.80 -25.45 7.31
C ALA A 79 12.75 -26.92 7.81
N GLU A 80 11.67 -27.32 8.49
CA GLU A 80 11.40 -28.69 8.94
C GLU A 80 11.01 -29.65 7.79
N GLY A 81 10.86 -29.14 6.56
CA GLY A 81 10.61 -29.95 5.36
C GLY A 81 9.17 -30.42 5.17
N SER A 82 8.24 -29.97 6.02
CA SER A 82 6.81 -30.32 5.94
C SER A 82 6.07 -29.63 4.79
N SER A 83 6.56 -28.48 4.31
CA SER A 83 6.04 -27.78 3.14
C SER A 83 7.15 -26.98 2.46
N ARG A 84 7.43 -27.24 1.18
CA ARG A 84 8.51 -26.55 0.43
C ARG A 84 8.14 -25.15 -0.02
N MET A 85 6.86 -24.79 0.08
CA MET A 85 6.33 -23.50 -0.32
C MET A 85 5.17 -23.16 0.61
N HIS A 86 5.14 -21.92 1.06
CA HIS A 86 4.12 -21.34 1.89
C HIS A 86 3.68 -20.01 1.26
N ILE A 87 2.37 -19.79 1.18
CA ILE A 87 1.77 -18.55 0.68
C ILE A 87 0.89 -17.97 1.80
N GLN A 88 1.19 -16.74 2.17
CA GLN A 88 0.34 -15.91 3.02
C GLN A 88 -0.15 -14.72 2.18
N PHE A 89 -1.41 -14.34 2.31
CA PHE A 89 -1.94 -13.18 1.61
C PHE A 89 -2.97 -12.45 2.47
N THR A 90 -3.13 -11.16 2.19
CA THR A 90 -4.19 -10.33 2.76
C THR A 90 -5.15 -9.98 1.62
N ALA A 91 -6.45 -9.99 1.91
CA ALA A 91 -7.47 -9.63 0.94
C ALA A 91 -8.61 -8.87 1.62
N VAL A 92 -9.33 -8.06 0.85
CA VAL A 92 -10.54 -7.34 1.26
C VAL A 92 -11.70 -7.76 0.37
N ARG A 93 -12.96 -7.66 0.86
CA ARG A 93 -14.12 -7.93 0.01
C ARG A 93 -14.11 -7.01 -1.21
N ARG A 94 -14.49 -7.53 -2.38
CA ARG A 94 -14.37 -6.82 -3.65
C ARG A 94 -15.13 -5.49 -3.70
N GLY A 95 -16.27 -5.40 -2.99
CA GLY A 95 -17.07 -4.17 -2.92
C GLY A 95 -16.50 -3.08 -2.00
N VAL A 96 -15.44 -3.36 -1.25
CA VAL A 96 -14.84 -2.38 -0.31
C VAL A 96 -13.83 -1.50 -1.07
N PRO A 97 -14.00 -0.16 -1.06
CA PRO A 97 -13.06 0.73 -1.72
C PRO A 97 -11.69 0.68 -1.04
N ILE A 98 -10.64 0.44 -1.82
CA ILE A 98 -9.25 0.49 -1.36
C ILE A 98 -8.76 1.92 -1.56
N VAL A 99 -8.65 2.66 -0.46
CA VAL A 99 -8.10 4.02 -0.45
C VAL A 99 -6.81 4.03 0.38
N PRO A 100 -5.79 4.80 -0.04
CA PRO A 100 -4.63 5.04 0.81
C PRO A 100 -5.07 5.63 2.16
N ALA A 101 -4.41 5.23 3.24
CA ALA A 101 -4.55 5.95 4.50
C ALA A 101 -4.04 7.39 4.30
N TYR A 102 -4.77 8.37 4.82
CA TYR A 102 -4.39 9.76 4.79
C TYR A 102 -3.92 10.19 6.19
N ASP A 103 -2.66 10.59 6.32
CA ASP A 103 -2.10 11.21 7.53
C ASP A 103 -1.88 12.72 7.28
N PRO A 104 -2.70 13.61 7.89
CA PRO A 104 -2.56 15.05 7.72
C PRO A 104 -1.18 15.62 8.11
N ARG A 105 -0.37 14.88 8.89
CA ARG A 105 0.96 15.35 9.32
C ARG A 105 2.03 15.11 8.27
N THR A 106 1.82 14.15 7.36
CA THR A 106 2.78 13.77 6.32
C THR A 106 2.27 14.07 4.92
N ASP A 107 0.98 13.86 4.69
CA ASP A 107 0.37 13.85 3.35
C ASP A 107 -0.24 15.20 2.99
N LEU A 108 -0.47 16.09 3.98
CA LEU A 108 -0.83 17.47 3.71
C LEU A 108 0.45 18.25 3.34
N PRO A 109 0.58 18.71 2.08
CA PRO A 109 1.71 19.55 1.71
C PRO A 109 1.68 20.84 2.53
N GLN A 110 2.79 21.20 3.16
CA GLN A 110 2.86 22.43 3.95
C GLN A 110 2.74 23.66 3.03
N PRO A 111 1.71 24.51 3.20
CA PRO A 111 1.56 25.70 2.39
C PRO A 111 2.71 26.66 2.72
N GLN A 112 3.42 27.09 1.68
CA GLN A 112 4.46 28.12 1.80
C GLN A 112 3.85 29.49 1.50
N MET A 113 4.44 30.55 2.08
CA MET A 113 4.06 31.91 1.72
C MET A 113 4.38 32.17 0.24
N GLN A 114 3.41 32.70 -0.49
CA GLN A 114 3.54 33.02 -1.92
C GLN A 114 3.04 34.44 -2.18
N SER A 115 3.74 35.16 -3.05
CA SER A 115 3.28 36.46 -3.55
C SER A 115 2.24 36.27 -4.65
N ALA A 116 1.24 37.15 -4.69
CA ALA A 116 0.22 37.17 -5.72
C ALA A 116 -0.05 38.61 -6.17
N ILE A 117 -0.72 38.74 -7.30
CA ILE A 117 -1.10 40.02 -7.90
C ILE A 117 -2.57 40.26 -7.57
N VAL A 118 -2.89 41.39 -6.96
CA VAL A 118 -4.29 41.79 -6.73
C VAL A 118 -4.93 42.14 -8.08
N VAL A 119 -6.11 41.61 -8.35
CA VAL A 119 -6.84 41.80 -9.61
C VAL A 119 -8.27 42.28 -9.36
N GLY A 120 -8.80 43.06 -10.29
CA GLY A 120 -10.15 43.59 -10.28
C GLY A 120 -10.73 43.68 -11.70
N PRO A 121 -12.00 44.10 -11.85
CA PRO A 121 -12.62 44.40 -13.12
C PRO A 121 -11.84 45.47 -13.92
N GLU A 122 -12.02 45.49 -15.24
CA GLU A 122 -11.38 46.49 -16.09
C GLU A 122 -11.85 47.91 -15.73
N GLY A 123 -10.90 48.82 -15.53
CA GLY A 123 -11.17 50.21 -15.16
C GLY A 123 -11.36 50.46 -13.66
N GLU A 124 -11.25 49.44 -12.81
CA GLU A 124 -11.39 49.57 -11.36
C GLU A 124 -10.03 49.39 -10.65
N GLU A 125 -9.55 50.44 -9.98
CA GLU A 125 -8.26 50.41 -9.27
C GLU A 125 -8.33 49.66 -7.94
N VAL A 126 -9.48 49.70 -7.27
CA VAL A 126 -9.70 49.06 -5.97
C VAL A 126 -11.00 48.27 -6.03
N HIS A 127 -10.88 46.95 -5.99
CA HIS A 127 -12.02 46.04 -6.00
C HIS A 127 -11.98 45.12 -4.77
N CYS A 128 -12.97 45.26 -3.89
CA CYS A 128 -13.13 44.42 -2.71
C CYS A 128 -14.59 44.07 -2.48
N ASP A 129 -14.84 42.96 -1.77
CA ASP A 129 -16.19 42.60 -1.34
C ASP A 129 -16.59 43.28 -0.02
N GLU A 130 -17.82 43.03 0.44
CA GLU A 130 -18.37 43.58 1.69
C GLU A 130 -17.53 43.22 2.94
N MET A 131 -16.67 42.20 2.83
CA MET A 131 -15.76 41.76 3.90
C MET A 131 -14.32 42.28 3.71
N GLY A 132 -14.06 43.10 2.69
CA GLY A 132 -12.73 43.64 2.38
C GLY A 132 -11.78 42.62 1.74
N ARG A 133 -12.26 41.49 1.22
CA ARG A 133 -11.43 40.51 0.53
C ARG A 133 -11.16 40.96 -0.91
N VAL A 134 -9.97 40.66 -1.39
CA VAL A 134 -9.53 40.97 -2.76
C VAL A 134 -9.41 39.70 -3.60
N LYS A 135 -9.62 39.81 -4.91
CA LYS A 135 -9.24 38.74 -5.84
C LYS A 135 -7.75 38.82 -6.13
N ILE A 136 -7.11 37.67 -6.22
CA ILE A 136 -5.69 37.57 -6.54
C ILE A 136 -5.48 36.65 -7.74
N ARG A 137 -4.38 36.88 -8.45
CA ARG A 137 -3.85 36.01 -9.50
C ARG A 137 -2.41 35.66 -9.17
N PHE A 138 -2.07 34.38 -9.17
CA PHE A 138 -0.68 33.97 -8.95
C PHE A 138 0.17 34.23 -10.21
N PRO A 139 1.48 34.51 -10.08
CA PRO A 139 2.34 34.82 -11.22
C PRO A 139 2.45 33.71 -12.31
N GLY A 140 1.94 32.51 -12.05
CA GLY A 140 1.95 31.37 -12.98
C GLY A 140 0.59 30.96 -13.55
N THR A 141 -0.51 31.63 -13.18
CA THR A 141 -1.85 31.31 -13.71
C THR A 141 -2.11 32.08 -15.01
N ARG A 142 -2.84 31.47 -15.95
CA ARG A 142 -3.23 32.14 -17.20
C ARG A 142 -4.26 33.23 -16.91
N ALA A 143 -4.45 34.14 -17.84
CA ALA A 143 -5.42 35.23 -17.67
C ALA A 143 -6.89 34.76 -17.62
N GLN A 144 -7.15 33.53 -18.07
CA GLN A 144 -8.46 32.88 -18.12
C GLN A 144 -8.74 31.96 -16.92
N ASP A 145 -7.73 31.72 -16.08
CA ASP A 145 -7.84 30.95 -14.83
C ASP A 145 -8.28 31.89 -13.69
#